data_AF-A0A3A9Y2E8-F1
#
_entry.id   AF-A0A3A9Y2E8-F1
#
_cell.length_a   1.000
_cell.length_b   1.000
_cell.length_c   1.000
_cell.angle_alpha   90.00
_cell.angle_beta   90.00
_cell.angle_gamma   90.00
#
_symmetry.space_group_name_H-M   'P 1'
#
loop_
_entity.id
_entity.type
_entity.pdbx_description
1 polymer ?
#
loop_
_entity_poly.entity_id
_entity_poly.type
_entity_poly.pdbx_seq_one_letter_code
_entity_poly.pdbx_strand_id
1 'polypeptide(L)'
;MNVRRADFNLTDVKTMHLAEAQAIELTLQSGDLLFVEGSGSVTEVGRAALWDGSIPEAVYQNSVVRARLHDGRLDPEYVITWFNSRAGNAYIREQATTTSGLYHIGAGKLVGAPIPVPPIDVQRQIVATYRETLQRAEEAKRRSAVLTNAAWGRFGSQLIDAPETVAVAGMVTVTRFSALDRWDTDVTPIGTTSRYPLVRLDAVADVRLGVQLQRSNTGGQEVPYLRVANVQRGYLDLTDVKTMNVSSDTVARLALKRHDLLFLEANSLEEVGRCARWDGQIPLCIHQNHVIRARLGTADLLPEFVEAWFNSPPGGSHVRGRARTTSGTLYTIPVSVLATAPVPVPPVEDQTRLIAGLQEGLAEARSVLVEAGRLREQAETDLISALTSSL
;
A
#
# COMPACT_ATOMS: atom_id res chain seq x y z
N MET A 1 11.44 14.74 2.07
CA MET A 1 12.49 14.98 1.07
C MET A 1 11.81 15.47 -0.20
N ASN A 2 12.18 16.66 -0.67
CA ASN A 2 11.47 17.35 -1.76
C ASN A 2 11.83 16.79 -3.14
N VAL A 3 13.09 16.37 -3.36
CA VAL A 3 13.53 15.77 -4.62
C VAL A 3 12.92 14.36 -4.78
N ARG A 4 12.17 14.15 -5.87
CA ARG A 4 11.60 12.85 -6.30
C ARG A 4 12.25 12.44 -7.63
N ARG A 5 11.90 11.26 -8.14
CA ARG A 5 12.41 10.80 -9.44
C ARG A 5 11.80 11.66 -10.54
N ALA A 6 12.63 12.48 -11.18
CA ALA A 6 12.27 13.40 -12.25
C ALA A 6 11.18 14.43 -11.89
N ASP A 7 10.95 14.69 -10.59
CA ASP A 7 9.91 15.59 -10.10
C ASP A 7 10.25 16.12 -8.69
N PHE A 8 9.46 17.08 -8.17
CA PHE A 8 9.57 17.59 -6.82
C PHE A 8 8.24 17.49 -6.06
N ASN A 9 8.31 17.11 -4.78
CA ASN A 9 7.23 17.37 -3.83
C ASN A 9 7.51 18.69 -3.11
N LEU A 10 6.74 19.72 -3.44
CA LEU A 10 6.87 21.08 -2.90
C LEU A 10 5.76 21.44 -1.90
N THR A 11 4.98 20.47 -1.39
CA THR A 11 3.87 20.76 -0.46
C THR A 11 4.34 21.18 0.93
N ASP A 12 5.58 20.84 1.29
CA ASP A 12 6.22 21.17 2.56
C ASP A 12 7.69 21.56 2.29
N VAL A 13 7.89 22.82 1.91
CA VAL A 13 9.21 23.41 1.70
C VAL A 13 9.56 24.27 2.91
N LYS A 14 10.73 24.02 3.49
CA LYS A 14 11.20 24.73 4.69
C LYS A 14 11.99 25.98 4.31
N THR A 15 11.96 26.97 5.18
CA THR A 15 12.81 28.16 5.09
C THR A 15 14.10 27.97 5.88
N MET A 16 15.16 28.66 5.46
CA MET A 16 16.47 28.64 6.10
C MET A 16 17.02 30.06 6.19
N HIS A 17 17.66 30.40 7.30
CA HIS A 17 18.36 31.66 7.45
C HIS A 17 19.82 31.48 7.06
N LEU A 18 20.27 32.26 6.07
CA LEU A 18 21.62 32.21 5.52
C LEU A 18 22.22 33.61 5.50
N ALA A 19 23.55 33.68 5.60
CA ALA A 19 24.27 34.91 5.25
C ALA A 19 24.10 35.17 3.74
N GLU A 20 24.06 36.45 3.35
CA GLU A 20 23.81 36.87 1.96
C GLU A 20 24.74 36.19 0.95
N ALA A 21 26.05 36.14 1.24
CA ALA A 21 27.03 35.47 0.39
C ALA A 21 26.74 33.96 0.20
N GLN A 22 26.29 33.28 1.25
CA GLN A 22 25.95 31.86 1.21
C GLN A 22 24.63 31.61 0.46
N ALA A 23 23.66 32.52 0.61
CA ALA A 23 22.41 32.45 -0.14
C ALA A 23 22.68 32.56 -1.65
N ILE A 24 23.54 33.50 -2.08
CA ILE A 24 23.93 33.66 -3.48
C ILE A 24 24.58 32.39 -4.04
N GLU A 25 25.47 31.74 -3.29
CA GLU A 25 26.16 30.52 -3.70
C GLU A 25 25.21 29.32 -3.87
N LEU A 26 24.22 29.19 -2.97
CA LEU A 26 23.30 28.06 -2.92
C LEU A 26 22.01 28.27 -3.72
N THR A 27 21.82 29.46 -4.31
CA THR A 27 20.61 29.76 -5.09
C THR A 27 20.53 28.87 -6.32
N LEU A 28 19.39 28.21 -6.45
CA LEU A 28 19.04 27.35 -7.58
C LEU A 28 18.66 28.20 -8.80
N GLN A 29 19.09 27.74 -9.96
CA GLN A 29 18.74 28.30 -11.26
C GLN A 29 17.94 27.29 -12.07
N SER A 30 16.98 27.77 -12.86
CA SER A 30 16.27 26.90 -13.80
C SER A 30 17.28 26.16 -14.69
N GLY A 31 17.13 24.85 -14.80
CA GLY A 31 18.08 23.96 -15.47
C GLY A 31 19.08 23.26 -14.54
N ASP A 32 19.10 23.60 -13.24
CA ASP A 32 19.91 22.87 -12.26
C ASP A 32 19.41 21.43 -12.09
N LEU A 33 20.35 20.49 -12.04
CA LEU A 33 20.09 19.09 -11.77
C LEU A 33 20.27 18.84 -10.27
N LEU A 34 19.23 18.37 -9.59
CA LEU A 34 19.26 18.12 -8.15
C LEU A 34 19.23 16.64 -7.85
N PHE A 35 20.18 16.18 -7.04
CA PHE A 35 20.35 14.78 -6.67
C PHE A 35 20.19 14.60 -5.16
N VAL A 36 19.51 13.54 -4.74
CA VAL A 36 19.51 13.12 -3.34
C VAL A 36 20.88 12.55 -2.99
N GLU A 37 21.62 13.25 -2.14
CA GLU A 37 22.97 12.84 -1.72
C GLU A 37 22.90 11.69 -0.72
N GLY A 38 22.01 11.79 0.27
CA GLY A 38 21.97 10.90 1.41
C GLY A 38 20.56 10.52 1.85
N SER A 39 20.40 9.27 2.25
CA SER A 39 19.12 8.74 2.74
C SER A 39 19.32 7.49 3.60
N GLY A 40 18.39 7.24 4.51
CA GLY A 40 18.34 5.97 5.26
C GLY A 40 17.98 4.76 4.38
N SER A 41 17.66 4.98 3.11
CA SER A 41 17.44 3.92 2.12
C SER A 41 18.27 4.14 0.86
N VAL A 42 19.03 3.12 0.48
CA VAL A 42 19.88 3.12 -0.72
C VAL A 42 19.07 3.32 -2.02
N THR A 43 17.77 3.00 -2.03
CA THR A 43 16.91 3.18 -3.23
C THR A 43 16.47 4.63 -3.45
N GLU A 44 16.68 5.49 -2.45
CA GLU A 44 16.36 6.91 -2.48
C GLU A 44 17.57 7.76 -2.85
N VAL A 45 18.79 7.28 -2.58
CA VAL A 45 20.04 7.95 -2.95
C VAL A 45 20.16 8.02 -4.47
N GLY A 46 20.66 9.15 -4.98
CA GLY A 46 20.88 9.40 -6.41
C GLY A 46 19.61 9.70 -7.22
N ARG A 47 18.43 9.77 -6.59
CA ARG A 47 17.24 10.31 -7.26
C ARG A 47 17.52 11.71 -7.76
N ALA A 48 17.16 11.95 -9.02
CA ALA A 48 17.50 13.18 -9.70
C ALA A 48 16.24 13.87 -10.23
N ALA A 49 16.20 15.20 -10.17
CA ALA A 49 15.16 16.01 -10.81
C ALA A 49 15.75 17.29 -11.43
N LEU A 50 15.12 17.79 -12.49
CA LEU A 50 15.49 19.02 -13.18
C LEU A 50 14.72 20.19 -12.57
N TRP A 51 15.42 21.14 -11.96
CA TRP A 51 14.82 22.32 -11.35
C TRP A 51 14.25 23.25 -12.42
N ASP A 52 12.98 23.63 -12.25
CA ASP A 52 12.20 24.43 -13.18
C ASP A 52 12.06 25.91 -12.75
N GLY A 53 12.60 26.27 -11.59
CA GLY A 53 12.42 27.62 -11.03
C GLY A 53 11.06 27.87 -10.38
N SER A 54 10.31 26.82 -10.02
CA SER A 54 8.99 26.90 -9.37
C SER A 54 8.94 27.71 -8.08
N ILE A 55 10.07 27.84 -7.37
CA ILE A 55 10.20 28.68 -6.18
C ILE A 55 11.29 29.73 -6.42
N PRO A 56 10.95 31.03 -6.39
CA PRO A 56 11.93 32.11 -6.48
C PRO A 56 12.95 32.04 -5.34
N GLU A 57 14.24 32.28 -5.65
CA GLU A 57 15.34 32.31 -4.67
C GLU A 57 15.47 31.03 -3.84
N ALA A 58 15.01 29.91 -4.37
CA ALA A 58 15.14 28.62 -3.70
C ALA A 58 16.62 28.26 -3.51
N VAL A 59 16.95 27.79 -2.32
CA VAL A 59 18.28 27.25 -1.98
C VAL A 59 18.17 25.77 -1.65
N TYR A 60 19.28 25.05 -1.74
CA TYR A 60 19.34 23.63 -1.38
C TYR A 60 20.16 23.40 -0.10
N GLN A 61 19.85 22.32 0.62
CA GLN A 61 20.54 21.92 1.85
C GLN A 61 21.60 20.84 1.59
N ASN A 62 22.45 20.56 2.59
CA ASN A 62 23.58 19.63 2.55
C ASN A 62 23.28 18.17 2.18
N SER A 63 22.03 17.75 2.00
CA SER A 63 21.67 16.39 1.55
C SER A 63 21.21 16.36 0.09
N VAL A 64 21.42 17.45 -0.63
CA VAL A 64 21.12 17.61 -2.04
C VAL A 64 22.39 18.08 -2.75
N VAL A 65 22.78 17.37 -3.80
CA VAL A 65 23.84 17.82 -4.70
C VAL A 65 23.20 18.55 -5.87
N ARG A 66 23.70 19.75 -6.19
CA ARG A 66 23.35 20.49 -7.39
C ARG A 66 24.45 20.35 -8.44
N ALA A 67 24.12 19.81 -9.61
CA ALA A 67 24.96 19.85 -10.80
C ALA A 67 24.38 20.86 -11.82
N ARG A 68 25.28 21.59 -12.50
CA ARG A 68 24.94 22.53 -13.56
C ARG A 68 25.75 22.20 -14.81
N LEU A 69 25.05 22.07 -15.94
CA LEU A 69 25.68 21.74 -17.22
C LEU A 69 26.22 23.03 -17.88
N HIS A 70 27.40 22.99 -18.50
CA HIS A 70 28.10 24.19 -18.98
C HIS A 70 28.46 24.21 -20.47
N ASP A 71 28.52 23.06 -21.14
CA ASP A 71 29.06 22.94 -22.52
C ASP A 71 28.01 22.60 -23.59
N GLY A 72 26.74 22.49 -23.18
CA GLY A 72 25.61 22.20 -24.07
C GLY A 72 25.64 20.81 -24.74
N ARG A 73 26.58 19.93 -24.38
CA ARG A 73 26.70 18.59 -24.97
C ARG A 73 25.69 17.60 -24.42
N LEU A 74 25.21 17.84 -23.20
CA LEU A 74 24.22 17.02 -22.52
C LEU A 74 22.91 17.79 -22.41
N ASP A 75 21.82 17.15 -22.82
CA ASP A 75 20.48 17.59 -22.52
C ASP A 75 20.21 17.32 -21.02
N PRO A 76 19.76 18.31 -20.23
CA PRO A 76 19.51 18.12 -18.81
C PRO A 76 18.53 16.97 -18.53
N GLU A 77 17.49 16.82 -19.36
CA GLU A 77 16.48 15.78 -19.16
C GLU A 77 17.03 14.38 -19.45
N TYR A 78 17.96 14.28 -20.39
CA TYR A 78 18.65 13.05 -20.69
C TYR A 78 19.54 12.58 -19.52
N VAL A 79 20.25 13.52 -18.88
CA VAL A 79 21.02 13.22 -17.65
C VAL A 79 20.11 12.74 -16.53
N ILE A 80 18.99 13.43 -16.27
CA ILE A 80 17.99 13.01 -15.28
C ILE A 80 17.41 11.63 -15.60
N THR A 81 17.12 11.38 -16.87
CA THR A 81 16.58 10.10 -17.34
C THR A 81 17.57 8.96 -17.09
N TRP A 82 18.84 9.15 -17.42
CA TRP A 82 19.88 8.16 -17.17
C TRP A 82 20.02 7.85 -15.67
N PHE A 83 20.15 8.86 -14.81
CA PHE A 83 20.29 8.64 -13.36
C PHE A 83 19.07 7.96 -12.73
N ASN A 84 17.87 8.26 -13.23
CA ASN A 84 16.65 7.65 -12.71
C ASN A 84 16.35 6.25 -13.28
N SER A 85 17.02 5.85 -14.37
CA SER A 85 16.91 4.52 -14.99
C SER A 85 17.52 3.40 -14.14
N ARG A 86 17.26 2.14 -14.51
CA ARG A 86 17.90 0.97 -13.91
C ARG A 86 19.43 1.03 -13.97
N ALA A 87 20.00 1.52 -15.08
CA ALA A 87 21.45 1.62 -15.26
C ALA A 87 22.06 2.67 -14.31
N GLY A 88 21.49 3.88 -14.26
CA GLY A 88 21.94 4.91 -13.33
C GLY A 88 21.77 4.51 -11.87
N ASN A 89 20.63 3.91 -11.51
CA ASN A 89 20.41 3.39 -10.16
C ASN A 89 21.42 2.30 -9.77
N ALA A 90 21.81 1.42 -10.70
CA ALA A 90 22.82 0.40 -10.46
C ALA A 90 24.19 1.04 -10.18
N TYR A 91 24.59 2.04 -10.99
CA TYR A 91 25.80 2.83 -10.75
C TYR A 91 25.79 3.50 -9.38
N ILE A 92 24.69 4.18 -9.02
CA ILE A 92 24.57 4.84 -7.71
C ILE A 92 24.72 3.83 -6.58
N ARG A 93 24.07 2.66 -6.65
CA ARG A 93 24.16 1.63 -5.61
C ARG A 93 25.58 1.09 -5.44
N GLU A 94 26.32 0.97 -6.53
CA GLU A 94 27.71 0.53 -6.51
C GLU A 94 28.64 1.59 -5.88
N GLN A 95 28.38 2.87 -6.14
CA GLN A 95 29.21 3.97 -5.63
C GLN A 95 28.80 4.47 -4.24
N ALA A 96 27.57 4.18 -3.79
CA ALA A 96 27.06 4.66 -2.52
C ALA A 96 27.73 3.95 -1.33
N THR A 97 28.15 4.74 -0.35
CA THR A 97 28.75 4.29 0.89
C THR A 97 27.74 4.40 2.04
N THR A 98 27.90 3.58 3.07
CA THR A 98 27.02 3.62 4.25
C THR A 98 27.84 3.83 5.52
N THR A 99 27.37 4.75 6.37
CA THR A 99 27.91 4.97 7.72
C THR A 99 26.73 5.00 8.68
N SER A 100 26.71 4.10 9.65
CA SER A 100 25.64 4.01 10.67
C SER A 100 24.22 3.88 10.08
N GLY A 101 24.07 3.20 8.94
CA GLY A 101 22.77 2.99 8.28
C GLY A 101 22.30 4.15 7.37
N LEU A 102 23.08 5.23 7.25
CA LEU A 102 22.82 6.30 6.30
C LEU A 102 23.66 6.07 5.04
N TYR A 103 22.98 5.85 3.91
CA TYR A 103 23.61 5.76 2.60
C TYR A 103 23.90 7.16 2.08
N HIS A 104 25.04 7.35 1.43
CA HIS A 104 25.46 8.61 0.82
C HIS A 104 26.22 8.39 -0.49
N ILE A 105 26.15 9.36 -1.40
CA ILE A 105 26.99 9.43 -2.60
C ILE A 105 27.60 10.82 -2.74
N GLY A 106 28.93 10.90 -2.74
CA GLY A 106 29.63 12.18 -2.88
C GLY A 106 29.52 12.77 -4.29
N ALA A 107 29.54 14.11 -4.40
CA ALA A 107 29.45 14.82 -5.67
C ALA A 107 30.49 14.36 -6.72
N GLY A 108 31.72 14.04 -6.30
CA GLY A 108 32.76 13.52 -7.20
C GLY A 108 32.39 12.19 -7.86
N LYS A 109 31.61 11.34 -7.19
CA LYS A 109 31.09 10.10 -7.78
C LYS A 109 29.98 10.37 -8.79
N LEU A 110 29.12 11.37 -8.55
CA LEU A 110 28.12 11.77 -9.52
C LEU A 110 28.77 12.31 -10.81
N VAL A 111 29.84 13.10 -10.70
CA VAL A 111 30.60 13.61 -11.85
C VAL A 111 31.28 12.49 -12.65
N GLY A 112 31.69 11.41 -11.97
CA GLY A 112 32.30 10.24 -12.60
C GLY A 112 31.32 9.26 -13.24
N ALA A 113 30.03 9.59 -13.33
CA ALA A 113 29.03 8.71 -13.92
C ALA A 113 29.30 8.48 -15.42
N PRO A 114 29.29 7.21 -15.89
CA PRO A 114 29.57 6.87 -17.28
C PRO A 114 28.34 7.11 -18.17
N ILE A 115 27.95 8.37 -18.33
CA ILE A 115 26.79 8.77 -19.15
C ILE A 115 27.22 8.78 -20.63
N PRO A 116 26.59 8.00 -21.52
CA PRO A 116 26.83 8.08 -22.96
C PRO A 116 26.45 9.46 -23.50
N VAL A 117 27.23 10.03 -24.41
CA VAL A 117 27.02 11.39 -24.94
C VAL A 117 26.74 11.35 -26.45
N PRO A 118 25.57 10.83 -26.90
CA PRO A 118 25.20 10.87 -28.30
C PRO A 118 24.85 12.31 -28.73
N PRO A 119 24.61 12.57 -30.03
CA PRO A 119 24.13 13.88 -30.49
C PRO A 119 22.88 14.37 -29.74
N ILE A 120 22.75 15.69 -29.55
CA ILE A 120 21.74 16.29 -28.67
C ILE A 120 20.29 15.98 -29.10
N ASP A 121 20.06 15.83 -30.40
CA ASP A 121 18.79 15.41 -30.99
C ASP A 121 18.47 13.95 -30.65
N VAL A 122 19.48 13.07 -30.68
CA VAL A 122 19.34 11.67 -30.25
C VAL A 122 19.03 11.59 -28.76
N GLN A 123 19.70 12.38 -27.91
CA GLN A 123 19.41 12.44 -26.47
C GLN A 123 17.94 12.79 -26.21
N ARG A 124 17.43 13.84 -26.89
CA ARG A 124 16.03 14.27 -26.77
C ARG A 124 15.05 13.21 -27.26
N GLN A 125 15.37 12.51 -28.35
CA GLN A 125 14.54 11.41 -28.86
C GLN A 125 14.47 10.23 -27.88
N ILE A 126 15.60 9.87 -27.24
CA ILE A 126 15.65 8.85 -26.20
C ILE A 126 14.75 9.23 -25.03
N VAL A 127 14.87 10.47 -24.53
CA VAL A 127 14.06 10.99 -23.43
C VAL A 127 12.57 10.94 -23.78
N ALA A 128 12.19 11.41 -24.97
CA ALA A 128 10.80 11.43 -25.41
C ALA A 128 10.19 10.01 -25.43
N THR A 129 10.89 9.06 -26.05
CA THR A 129 10.44 7.66 -26.16
C THR A 129 10.32 6.99 -24.79
N TYR A 130 11.29 7.22 -23.91
CA TYR A 130 11.31 6.67 -22.55
C TYR A 130 10.15 7.22 -21.72
N ARG A 131 9.93 8.54 -21.75
CA ARG A 131 8.86 9.20 -21.00
C ARG A 131 7.47 8.79 -21.49
N GLU A 132 7.27 8.70 -22.79
CA GLU A 132 5.99 8.25 -23.37
C GLU A 132 5.63 6.85 -22.86
N THR A 133 6.60 5.93 -22.86
CA THR A 133 6.39 4.55 -22.40
C THR A 133 6.12 4.50 -20.88
N LEU A 134 6.85 5.27 -20.08
CA LEU A 134 6.59 5.38 -18.64
C LEU A 134 5.21 6.02 -18.34
N GLN A 135 4.80 7.02 -19.11
CA GLN A 135 3.48 7.65 -18.95
C GLN A 135 2.36 6.64 -19.19
N ARG A 136 2.46 5.84 -20.26
CA ARG A 136 1.53 4.74 -20.54
C ARG A 136 1.50 3.71 -19.41
N ALA A 137 2.66 3.40 -18.83
CA ALA A 137 2.74 2.49 -17.69
C ALA A 137 2.05 3.06 -16.43
N GLU A 138 2.20 4.35 -16.14
CA GLU A 138 1.52 5.00 -15.02
C GLU A 138 0.01 5.12 -15.25
N GLU A 139 -0.42 5.43 -16.47
CA GLU A 139 -1.83 5.45 -16.84
C GLU A 139 -2.46 4.07 -16.67
N ALA A 140 -1.81 3.00 -17.17
CA ALA A 140 -2.26 1.63 -16.96
C ALA A 140 -2.36 1.29 -15.47
N LYS A 141 -1.37 1.68 -14.65
CA LYS A 141 -1.42 1.48 -13.19
C LYS A 141 -2.61 2.21 -12.54
N ARG A 142 -2.87 3.47 -12.92
CA ARG A 142 -4.04 4.23 -12.44
C ARG A 142 -5.36 3.56 -12.87
N ARG A 143 -5.44 3.12 -14.13
CA ARG A 143 -6.61 2.40 -14.66
C ARG A 143 -6.87 1.09 -13.90
N SER A 144 -5.83 0.32 -13.56
CA SER A 144 -5.96 -0.88 -12.73
C SER A 144 -6.56 -0.57 -11.34
N ALA A 145 -6.12 0.52 -10.70
CA ALA A 145 -6.68 0.95 -9.42
C ALA A 145 -8.16 1.37 -9.55
N VAL A 146 -8.51 2.12 -10.60
CA VAL A 146 -9.92 2.49 -10.88
C VAL A 146 -10.78 1.26 -11.13
N LEU A 147 -10.31 0.28 -11.91
CA LEU A 147 -11.03 -0.97 -12.17
C LEU A 147 -11.22 -1.79 -10.89
N THR A 148 -10.20 -1.85 -10.04
CA THR A 148 -10.29 -2.50 -8.71
C THR A 148 -11.37 -1.85 -7.86
N ASN A 149 -11.36 -0.53 -7.75
CA ASN A 149 -12.35 0.22 -7.00
C ASN A 149 -13.76 0.04 -7.58
N ALA A 150 -13.89 0.04 -8.91
CA ALA A 150 -15.16 -0.18 -9.59
C ALA A 150 -15.70 -1.59 -9.34
N ALA A 151 -14.85 -2.63 -9.36
CA ALA A 151 -15.24 -4.01 -9.07
C ALA A 151 -15.79 -4.15 -7.63
N TRP A 152 -15.07 -3.62 -6.63
CA TRP A 152 -15.53 -3.61 -5.25
C TRP A 152 -16.77 -2.73 -5.05
N GLY A 153 -16.86 -1.60 -5.74
CA GLY A 153 -18.02 -0.72 -5.72
C GLY A 153 -19.29 -1.41 -6.24
N ARG A 154 -19.19 -2.12 -7.38
CA ARG A 154 -20.29 -2.92 -7.95
C ARG A 154 -20.70 -4.09 -7.07
N PHE A 155 -19.74 -4.74 -6.39
CA PHE A 155 -20.03 -5.80 -5.42
C PHE A 155 -20.81 -5.23 -4.23
N GLY A 156 -20.34 -4.12 -3.65
CA GLY A 156 -20.98 -3.48 -2.51
C GLY A 156 -22.38 -2.93 -2.81
N SER A 157 -22.57 -2.22 -3.92
CA SER A 157 -23.86 -1.58 -4.26
C SER A 157 -25.00 -2.57 -4.53
N GLN A 158 -24.66 -3.83 -4.83
CA GLN A 158 -25.65 -4.92 -4.95
C GLN A 158 -26.04 -5.53 -3.60
N LEU A 159 -25.34 -5.21 -2.51
CA LEU A 159 -25.61 -5.70 -1.16
C LEU A 159 -26.22 -4.61 -0.27
N ILE A 160 -25.88 -3.35 -0.50
CA ILE A 160 -26.35 -2.20 0.26
C ILE A 160 -26.98 -1.14 -0.66
N ASP A 161 -28.01 -0.47 -0.17
CA ASP A 161 -28.51 0.77 -0.73
C ASP A 161 -27.51 1.90 -0.46
N ALA A 162 -27.40 2.83 -1.42
CA ALA A 162 -26.64 4.04 -1.20
C ALA A 162 -27.26 4.84 -0.04
N PRO A 163 -26.45 5.56 0.76
CA PRO A 163 -26.97 6.49 1.74
C PRO A 163 -27.93 7.46 1.08
N GLU A 164 -29.13 7.59 1.65
CA GLU A 164 -29.97 8.73 1.32
C GLU A 164 -29.19 10.00 1.64
N THR A 165 -28.97 10.83 0.62
CA THR A 165 -28.38 12.15 0.78
C THR A 165 -29.40 13.01 1.52
N VAL A 166 -29.30 13.07 2.85
CA VAL A 166 -30.11 13.99 3.64
C VAL A 166 -29.58 15.40 3.40
N ALA A 167 -30.34 16.21 2.67
CA ALA A 167 -30.08 17.64 2.59
C ALA A 167 -30.28 18.24 3.98
N VAL A 168 -29.19 18.65 4.64
CA VAL A 168 -29.28 19.35 5.93
C VAL A 168 -29.75 20.78 5.65
N ALA A 169 -31.06 20.99 5.73
CA ALA A 169 -31.66 22.32 5.71
C ALA A 169 -31.87 22.79 7.16
N GLY A 170 -31.08 23.77 7.62
CA GLY A 170 -31.23 24.38 8.95
C GLY A 170 -29.92 24.82 9.60
N MET A 171 -30.03 25.46 10.78
CA MET A 171 -28.86 25.82 11.60
C MET A 171 -28.22 24.56 12.18
N VAL A 172 -26.93 24.36 11.89
CA VAL A 172 -26.11 23.35 12.58
C VAL A 172 -25.96 23.77 14.03
N THR A 173 -26.49 22.96 14.94
CA THR A 173 -26.35 23.20 16.39
C THR A 173 -25.16 22.38 16.91
N VAL A 174 -24.16 23.07 17.45
CA VAL A 174 -23.01 22.42 18.10
C VAL A 174 -23.34 22.20 19.57
N THR A 175 -23.51 20.94 19.97
CA THR A 175 -23.74 20.53 21.36
C THR A 175 -22.46 19.98 21.96
N ARG A 176 -22.21 20.26 23.25
CA ARG A 176 -21.08 19.66 23.99
C ARG A 176 -21.28 18.16 24.09
N PHE A 177 -20.22 17.41 23.78
CA PHE A 177 -20.21 15.94 23.79
C PHE A 177 -20.72 15.33 25.11
N SER A 178 -20.49 15.99 26.25
CA SER A 178 -20.95 15.58 27.58
C SER A 178 -22.45 15.69 27.83
N ALA A 179 -23.20 16.36 26.94
CA ALA A 179 -24.64 16.58 27.06
C ALA A 179 -25.47 15.56 26.26
N LEU A 180 -24.82 14.56 25.64
CA LEU A 180 -25.47 13.47 24.92
C LEU A 180 -25.51 12.22 25.82
N ASP A 181 -26.70 11.79 26.22
CA ASP A 181 -26.88 10.48 26.86
C ASP A 181 -26.60 9.38 25.83
N ARG A 182 -25.62 8.52 26.14
CA ARG A 182 -25.29 7.23 25.49
C ARG A 182 -25.50 7.19 23.96
N TRP A 183 -24.41 7.36 23.22
CA TRP A 183 -24.35 7.21 21.76
C TRP A 183 -24.39 5.75 21.24
N ASP A 184 -24.57 4.77 22.14
CA ASP A 184 -24.71 3.36 21.77
C ASP A 184 -26.15 3.13 21.28
N THR A 185 -26.47 3.71 20.13
CA THR A 185 -27.54 3.16 19.31
C THR A 185 -27.05 1.80 18.85
N ASP A 186 -27.93 0.79 18.83
CA ASP A 186 -27.71 -0.41 18.03
C ASP A 186 -27.55 0.04 16.56
N VAL A 187 -26.32 0.43 16.18
CA VAL A 187 -26.09 1.29 15.01
C VAL A 187 -26.30 0.45 13.75
N THR A 188 -27.45 0.61 13.11
CA THR A 188 -27.50 0.60 11.65
C THR A 188 -26.55 1.72 11.21
N PRO A 189 -25.40 1.44 10.55
CA PRO A 189 -24.47 2.48 10.16
C PRO A 189 -25.23 3.57 9.43
N ILE A 190 -24.98 4.83 9.80
CA ILE A 190 -25.55 6.01 9.15
C ILE A 190 -25.51 5.78 7.63
N GLY A 191 -26.70 5.58 7.05
CA GLY A 191 -26.94 5.58 5.61
C GLY A 191 -26.60 4.32 4.82
N THR A 192 -26.61 3.10 5.34
CA THR A 192 -26.56 1.92 4.44
C THR A 192 -27.58 0.87 4.84
N THR A 193 -28.72 0.86 4.14
CA THR A 193 -29.74 -0.19 4.27
C THR A 193 -29.26 -1.42 3.50
N SER A 194 -29.22 -2.58 4.14
CA SER A 194 -28.90 -3.83 3.43
C SER A 194 -30.09 -4.25 2.56
N ARG A 195 -29.81 -4.69 1.33
CA ARG A 195 -30.82 -5.26 0.43
C ARG A 195 -31.27 -6.67 0.87
N TYR A 196 -30.51 -7.29 1.75
CA TYR A 196 -30.75 -8.65 2.28
C TYR A 196 -30.83 -8.63 3.80
N PRO A 197 -31.45 -9.64 4.43
CA PRO A 197 -31.42 -9.78 5.88
C PRO A 197 -29.99 -9.78 6.41
N LEU A 198 -29.76 -9.03 7.50
CA LEU A 198 -28.48 -8.99 8.19
C LEU A 198 -28.51 -9.92 9.39
N VAL A 199 -27.43 -10.67 9.59
CA VAL A 199 -27.16 -11.41 10.82
C VAL A 199 -25.84 -10.97 11.43
N ARG A 200 -25.67 -11.17 12.73
CA ARG A 200 -24.35 -11.00 13.36
C ARG A 200 -23.45 -12.16 12.98
N LEU A 201 -22.16 -11.90 12.80
CA LEU A 201 -21.19 -12.95 12.48
C LEU A 201 -21.20 -14.09 13.52
N ASP A 202 -21.30 -13.77 14.82
CA ASP A 202 -21.35 -14.77 15.90
C ASP A 202 -22.62 -15.62 15.94
N ALA A 203 -23.70 -15.19 15.27
CA ALA A 203 -24.90 -15.99 15.10
C ALA A 203 -24.72 -17.11 14.06
N VAL A 204 -23.74 -16.97 13.16
CA VAL A 204 -23.50 -17.90 12.04
C VAL A 204 -22.08 -18.49 12.04
N ALA A 205 -21.21 -18.08 12.96
CA ALA A 205 -19.81 -18.51 13.03
C ALA A 205 -19.28 -18.64 14.46
N ASP A 206 -18.41 -19.64 14.69
CA ASP A 206 -17.59 -19.74 15.90
C ASP A 206 -16.38 -18.81 15.77
N VAL A 207 -16.44 -17.65 16.43
CA VAL A 207 -15.41 -16.59 16.40
C VAL A 207 -14.46 -16.74 17.58
N ARG A 208 -13.17 -16.93 17.32
CA ARG A 208 -12.15 -17.17 18.36
C ARG A 208 -10.85 -16.42 18.11
N LEU A 209 -10.29 -15.89 19.19
CA LEU A 209 -8.92 -15.38 19.20
C LEU A 209 -7.91 -16.53 19.25
N GLY A 210 -6.73 -16.32 18.67
CA GLY A 210 -5.63 -17.26 18.75
C GLY A 210 -4.90 -17.25 20.09
N VAL A 211 -3.80 -18.00 20.15
CA VAL A 211 -2.97 -18.14 21.35
C VAL A 211 -1.76 -17.21 21.31
N GLN A 212 -1.34 -16.72 22.48
CA GLN A 212 -0.12 -15.93 22.60
C GLN A 212 1.11 -16.85 22.54
N LEU A 213 2.19 -16.37 21.91
CA LEU A 213 3.47 -17.08 21.90
C LEU A 213 4.05 -17.18 23.32
N GLN A 214 4.25 -18.40 23.80
CA GLN A 214 4.92 -18.68 25.07
C GLN A 214 6.31 -19.26 24.79
N ARG A 215 7.36 -18.67 25.41
CA ARG A 215 8.77 -19.04 25.16
C ARG A 215 9.21 -20.35 25.85
N SER A 216 8.42 -20.90 26.78
CA SER A 216 8.88 -21.93 27.72
C SER A 216 8.01 -23.19 27.78
N ASN A 217 7.27 -23.53 26.72
CA ASN A 217 6.51 -24.78 26.67
C ASN A 217 7.41 -25.93 26.21
N THR A 218 8.06 -26.62 27.14
CA THR A 218 8.99 -27.73 26.85
C THR A 218 8.30 -29.09 26.66
N GLY A 219 6.99 -29.19 26.89
CA GLY A 219 6.24 -30.45 26.89
C GLY A 219 5.04 -30.53 25.94
N GLY A 220 4.84 -29.54 25.06
CA GLY A 220 3.76 -29.56 24.07
C GLY A 220 4.23 -30.02 22.69
N GLN A 221 3.28 -30.05 21.75
CA GLN A 221 3.52 -30.35 20.36
C GLN A 221 3.94 -29.08 19.62
N GLU A 222 5.01 -29.17 18.84
CA GLU A 222 5.42 -28.11 17.92
C GLU A 222 4.51 -28.12 16.68
N VAL A 223 3.85 -26.99 16.41
CA VAL A 223 2.90 -26.83 15.29
C VAL A 223 3.11 -25.49 14.57
N PRO A 224 2.87 -25.42 13.25
CA PRO A 224 2.93 -24.15 12.52
C PRO A 224 1.78 -23.22 12.92
N TYR A 225 2.02 -21.91 12.94
CA TYR A 225 1.00 -20.93 13.28
C TYR A 225 1.01 -19.70 12.36
N LEU A 226 -0.18 -19.17 12.10
CA LEU A 226 -0.36 -17.92 11.35
C LEU A 226 -0.32 -16.72 12.29
N ARG A 227 0.41 -15.69 11.87
CA ARG A 227 0.54 -14.39 12.55
C ARG A 227 0.10 -13.25 11.63
N VAL A 228 0.17 -12.02 12.16
CA VAL A 228 -0.17 -10.77 11.45
C VAL A 228 0.46 -10.70 10.06
N ALA A 229 1.72 -11.14 9.93
CA ALA A 229 2.45 -11.14 8.66
C ALA A 229 1.85 -12.06 7.57
N ASN A 230 1.13 -13.13 7.98
CA ASN A 230 0.62 -14.13 7.04
C ASN A 230 -0.78 -13.80 6.51
N VAL A 231 -1.62 -13.13 7.30
CA VAL A 231 -3.02 -12.86 6.92
C VAL A 231 -3.08 -11.55 6.14
N GLN A 232 -3.22 -11.61 4.82
CA GLN A 232 -3.33 -10.44 3.93
C GLN A 232 -4.78 -10.23 3.47
N ARG A 233 -5.07 -9.14 2.75
CA ARG A 233 -6.43 -8.87 2.25
C ARG A 233 -6.76 -9.84 1.09
N GLY A 234 -7.60 -10.83 1.37
CA GLY A 234 -8.08 -11.81 0.38
C GLY A 234 -7.08 -12.91 0.02
N TYR A 235 -5.95 -13.02 0.72
CA TYR A 235 -5.00 -14.12 0.54
C TYR A 235 -4.13 -14.32 1.78
N LEU A 236 -3.46 -15.48 1.84
CA LEU A 236 -2.50 -15.81 2.88
C LEU A 236 -1.08 -15.83 2.31
N ASP A 237 -0.19 -15.05 2.90
CA ASP A 237 1.24 -15.12 2.64
C ASP A 237 1.87 -16.21 3.52
N LEU A 238 2.29 -17.30 2.89
CA LEU A 238 2.87 -18.47 3.55
C LEU A 238 4.37 -18.63 3.29
N THR A 239 5.05 -17.60 2.76
CA THR A 239 6.50 -17.70 2.47
C THR A 239 7.35 -17.83 3.73
N ASP A 240 6.86 -17.30 4.87
CA ASP A 240 7.52 -17.39 6.18
C ASP A 240 6.48 -17.77 7.26
N VAL A 241 6.35 -19.07 7.52
CA VAL A 241 5.50 -19.62 8.59
C VAL A 241 6.38 -20.14 9.72
N LYS A 242 6.09 -19.69 10.93
CA LYS A 242 6.82 -20.07 12.15
C LYS A 242 6.09 -21.18 12.88
N THR A 243 6.82 -21.87 13.74
CA THR A 243 6.29 -22.89 14.64
C THR A 243 6.22 -22.38 16.08
N MET A 244 5.32 -22.98 16.87
CA MET A 244 5.26 -22.76 18.31
C MET A 244 4.91 -24.06 19.03
N ASN A 245 5.40 -24.20 20.26
CA ASN A 245 5.12 -25.35 21.10
C ASN A 245 3.89 -25.09 21.99
N VAL A 246 2.84 -25.92 21.83
CA VAL A 246 1.56 -25.78 22.53
C VAL A 246 1.01 -27.12 23.02
N SER A 247 0.15 -27.10 24.04
CA SER A 247 -0.51 -28.32 24.55
C SER A 247 -1.46 -28.93 23.50
N SER A 248 -1.70 -30.24 23.57
CA SER A 248 -2.65 -30.92 22.69
C SER A 248 -4.07 -30.34 22.77
N ASP A 249 -4.48 -29.84 23.94
CA ASP A 249 -5.75 -29.11 24.11
C ASP A 249 -5.79 -27.81 23.30
N THR A 250 -4.70 -27.05 23.27
CA THR A 250 -4.61 -25.82 22.47
C THR A 250 -4.69 -26.14 20.98
N VAL A 251 -3.98 -27.19 20.54
CA VAL A 251 -4.07 -27.67 19.15
C VAL A 251 -5.51 -28.05 18.81
N ALA A 252 -6.19 -28.85 19.65
CA ALA A 252 -7.56 -29.27 19.40
C ALA A 252 -8.55 -28.10 19.27
N ARG A 253 -8.35 -27.02 20.06
CA ARG A 253 -9.21 -25.84 20.05
C ARG A 253 -8.94 -24.87 18.89
N LEU A 254 -7.68 -24.73 18.47
CA LEU A 254 -7.24 -23.67 17.54
C LEU A 254 -6.81 -24.18 16.16
N ALA A 255 -6.78 -25.50 15.94
CA ALA A 255 -6.49 -26.07 14.63
C ALA A 255 -7.44 -25.50 13.57
N LEU A 256 -6.83 -24.97 12.52
CA LEU A 256 -7.51 -24.42 11.37
C LEU A 256 -8.09 -25.55 10.51
N LYS A 257 -9.32 -25.35 10.05
CA LYS A 257 -10.04 -26.24 9.13
C LYS A 257 -10.26 -25.50 7.82
N ARG A 258 -10.29 -26.25 6.72
CA ARG A 258 -10.61 -25.70 5.40
C ARG A 258 -11.89 -24.84 5.51
N HIS A 259 -11.85 -23.66 4.90
CA HIS A 259 -12.87 -22.62 4.92
C HIS A 259 -12.94 -21.77 6.19
N ASP A 260 -12.03 -21.93 7.15
CA ASP A 260 -11.90 -20.96 8.23
C ASP A 260 -11.53 -19.58 7.67
N LEU A 261 -12.15 -18.53 8.20
CA LEU A 261 -11.88 -17.14 7.85
C LEU A 261 -11.00 -16.52 8.91
N LEU A 262 -9.90 -15.89 8.49
CA LEU A 262 -8.89 -15.30 9.36
C LEU A 262 -8.90 -13.79 9.23
N PHE A 263 -9.01 -13.11 10.36
CA PHE A 263 -9.12 -11.67 10.45
C PHE A 263 -7.97 -11.08 11.25
N LEU A 264 -7.51 -9.92 10.81
CA LEU A 264 -6.45 -9.19 11.49
C LEU A 264 -7.01 -8.32 12.62
N GLU A 265 -6.58 -8.56 13.85
CA GLU A 265 -7.04 -7.82 15.02
C GLU A 265 -6.37 -6.43 15.13
N ALA A 266 -5.08 -6.33 14.79
CA ALA A 266 -4.28 -5.14 15.04
C ALA A 266 -3.32 -4.80 13.89
N ASN A 267 -3.44 -3.58 13.35
CA ASN A 267 -2.55 -3.00 12.31
C ASN A 267 -2.88 -1.50 12.10
N SER A 268 -2.44 -0.88 11.00
CA SER A 268 -2.95 0.43 10.57
C SER A 268 -4.47 0.39 10.38
N LEU A 269 -5.12 1.57 10.41
CA LEU A 269 -6.57 1.69 10.25
C LEU A 269 -7.09 1.10 8.92
N GLU A 270 -6.26 1.10 7.88
CA GLU A 270 -6.62 0.60 6.54
C GLU A 270 -6.50 -0.92 6.44
N GLU A 271 -5.60 -1.51 7.23
CA GLU A 271 -5.28 -2.95 7.21
C GLU A 271 -6.01 -3.75 8.30
N VAL A 272 -6.44 -3.09 9.38
CA VAL A 272 -7.18 -3.75 10.46
C VAL A 272 -8.51 -4.32 9.94
N GLY A 273 -8.84 -5.53 10.41
CA GLY A 273 -10.06 -6.24 9.99
C GLY A 273 -10.00 -6.87 8.60
N ARG A 274 -8.87 -6.84 7.88
CA ARG A 274 -8.71 -7.58 6.63
C ARG A 274 -8.91 -9.08 6.86
N CYS A 275 -9.52 -9.74 5.87
CA CYS A 275 -9.92 -11.13 5.95
C CYS A 275 -9.21 -11.97 4.87
N ALA A 276 -8.82 -13.19 5.21
CA ALA A 276 -8.42 -14.20 4.24
C ALA A 276 -8.95 -15.58 4.63
N ARG A 277 -9.28 -16.39 3.64
CA ARG A 277 -9.75 -17.76 3.84
C ARG A 277 -8.60 -18.78 3.92
N TRP A 278 -8.74 -19.75 4.82
CA TRP A 278 -7.85 -20.88 4.98
C TRP A 278 -8.29 -22.06 4.12
N ASP A 279 -7.39 -22.59 3.28
CA ASP A 279 -7.66 -23.70 2.36
C ASP A 279 -6.98 -25.01 2.75
N GLY A 280 -6.50 -25.10 3.99
CA GLY A 280 -5.78 -26.29 4.45
C GLY A 280 -4.41 -26.45 3.80
N GLN A 281 -3.75 -25.33 3.44
CA GLN A 281 -2.46 -25.33 2.77
C GLN A 281 -1.34 -25.98 3.61
N ILE A 282 -1.45 -25.90 4.94
CA ILE A 282 -0.49 -26.48 5.89
C ILE A 282 -1.21 -27.41 6.87
N PRO A 283 -0.83 -28.69 6.96
CA PRO A 283 -1.40 -29.61 7.94
C PRO A 283 -1.22 -29.11 9.38
N LEU A 284 -2.25 -29.27 10.20
CA LEU A 284 -2.23 -28.98 11.65
C LEU A 284 -1.76 -27.55 12.01
N CYS A 285 -2.17 -26.55 11.23
CA CYS A 285 -1.83 -25.16 11.48
C CYS A 285 -2.79 -24.51 12.49
N ILE A 286 -2.27 -23.66 13.37
CA ILE A 286 -3.05 -22.85 14.33
C ILE A 286 -2.86 -21.34 14.05
N HIS A 287 -3.39 -20.46 14.90
CA HIS A 287 -3.28 -19.01 14.74
C HIS A 287 -2.92 -18.29 16.05
N GLN A 288 -2.20 -17.18 15.92
CA GLN A 288 -1.73 -16.35 17.04
C GLN A 288 -2.81 -15.40 17.58
N ASN A 289 -2.60 -14.83 18.76
CA ASN A 289 -3.49 -13.88 19.46
C ASN A 289 -3.84 -12.58 18.71
N HIS A 290 -3.27 -12.28 17.54
CA HIS A 290 -3.66 -11.12 16.70
C HIS A 290 -4.32 -11.54 15.38
N VAL A 291 -4.63 -12.83 15.26
CA VAL A 291 -5.39 -13.42 14.17
C VAL A 291 -6.65 -14.02 14.80
N ILE A 292 -7.80 -13.47 14.42
CA ILE A 292 -9.11 -13.97 14.85
C ILE A 292 -9.61 -14.94 13.79
N ARG A 293 -10.13 -16.10 14.21
CA ARG A 293 -10.71 -17.09 13.31
C ARG A 293 -12.23 -17.10 13.45
N ALA A 294 -12.96 -16.90 12.36
CA ALA A 294 -14.39 -17.18 12.26
C ALA A 294 -14.60 -18.46 11.45
N ARG A 295 -15.30 -19.44 12.04
CA ARG A 295 -15.66 -20.70 11.38
C ARG A 295 -17.16 -20.75 11.17
N LEU A 296 -17.60 -20.68 9.92
CA LEU A 296 -19.03 -20.72 9.58
C LEU A 296 -19.65 -22.05 10.03
N GLY A 297 -20.82 -21.96 10.66
CA GLY A 297 -21.63 -23.09 11.14
C GLY A 297 -22.88 -23.35 10.31
N THR A 298 -23.06 -22.63 9.19
CA THR A 298 -24.22 -22.73 8.29
C THR A 298 -23.75 -22.96 6.85
N ALA A 299 -24.59 -23.59 6.04
CA ALA A 299 -24.43 -23.72 4.59
C ALA A 299 -25.03 -22.54 3.81
N ASP A 300 -25.78 -21.66 4.48
CA ASP A 300 -26.43 -20.50 3.85
C ASP A 300 -25.44 -19.40 3.45
N LEU A 301 -24.19 -19.47 3.93
CA LEU A 301 -23.14 -18.50 3.64
C LEU A 301 -21.92 -19.19 3.06
N LEU A 302 -21.50 -18.77 1.87
CA LEU A 302 -20.27 -19.20 1.24
C LEU A 302 -19.07 -18.53 1.93
N PRO A 303 -18.01 -19.28 2.29
CA PRO A 303 -16.80 -18.73 2.90
C PRO A 303 -16.18 -17.59 2.07
N GLU A 304 -16.01 -17.80 0.76
CA GLU A 304 -15.54 -16.78 -0.19
C GLU A 304 -16.44 -15.53 -0.27
N PHE A 305 -17.76 -15.67 -0.03
CA PHE A 305 -18.66 -14.52 0.00
C PHE A 305 -18.42 -13.69 1.25
N VAL A 306 -18.32 -14.34 2.41
CA VAL A 306 -18.08 -13.66 3.70
C VAL A 306 -16.69 -13.00 3.68
N GLU A 307 -15.68 -13.67 3.13
CA GLU A 307 -14.35 -13.10 2.88
C GLU A 307 -14.45 -11.83 2.01
N ALA A 308 -15.16 -11.89 0.88
CA ALA A 308 -15.36 -10.74 0.00
C ALA A 308 -16.13 -9.60 0.70
N TRP A 309 -17.18 -9.91 1.46
CA TRP A 309 -17.96 -8.94 2.21
C TRP A 309 -17.08 -8.13 3.17
N PHE A 310 -16.33 -8.79 4.04
CA PHE A 310 -15.48 -8.09 5.01
C PHE A 310 -14.29 -7.36 4.37
N ASN A 311 -13.85 -7.81 3.19
CA ASN A 311 -12.84 -7.11 2.41
C ASN A 311 -13.38 -5.93 1.60
N SER A 312 -14.69 -5.86 1.38
CA SER A 312 -15.34 -4.75 0.71
C SER A 312 -15.38 -3.47 1.58
N PRO A 313 -15.44 -2.28 0.97
CA PRO A 313 -15.60 -1.03 1.72
C PRO A 313 -16.79 -1.04 2.71
N PRO A 314 -18.03 -1.42 2.32
CA PRO A 314 -19.15 -1.42 3.26
C PRO A 314 -19.04 -2.50 4.33
N GLY A 315 -18.64 -3.74 4.01
CA GLY A 315 -18.58 -4.80 5.01
C GLY A 315 -17.46 -4.63 6.04
N GLY A 316 -16.32 -4.06 5.65
CA GLY A 316 -15.26 -3.72 6.59
C GLY A 316 -15.50 -2.45 7.41
N SER A 317 -16.55 -1.67 7.10
CA SER A 317 -16.82 -0.37 7.75
C SER A 317 -17.14 -0.52 9.24
N HIS A 318 -17.91 -1.55 9.63
CA HIS A 318 -18.26 -1.82 11.02
C HIS A 318 -17.01 -2.01 11.88
N VAL A 319 -16.05 -2.77 11.36
CA VAL A 319 -14.80 -3.13 12.03
C VAL A 319 -13.87 -1.92 12.11
N ARG A 320 -13.61 -1.25 10.98
CA ARG A 320 -12.71 -0.07 10.94
C ARG A 320 -13.25 1.10 11.74
N GLY A 321 -14.55 1.38 11.65
CA GLY A 321 -15.20 2.48 12.39
C GLY A 321 -15.22 2.30 13.91
N ARG A 322 -14.97 1.08 14.40
CA ARG A 322 -14.89 0.74 15.83
C ARG A 322 -13.47 0.36 16.27
N ALA A 323 -12.48 0.47 15.39
CA ALA A 323 -11.09 0.25 15.72
C ALA A 323 -10.57 1.36 16.65
N ARG A 324 -9.78 0.98 17.66
CA ARG A 324 -9.26 1.91 18.68
C ARG A 324 -7.76 2.05 18.53
N THR A 325 -7.22 3.25 18.77
CA THR A 325 -5.77 3.50 18.79
C THR A 325 -5.38 4.34 19.99
N THR A 326 -4.17 4.10 20.51
CA THR A 326 -3.52 4.93 21.54
C THR A 326 -2.29 5.65 20.98
N SER A 327 -1.62 5.09 19.97
CA SER A 327 -0.39 5.64 19.37
C SER A 327 -0.62 6.44 18.08
N GLY A 328 -1.84 6.44 17.54
CA GLY A 328 -2.19 7.04 16.24
C GLY A 328 -1.79 6.20 15.03
N THR A 329 -0.92 5.19 15.20
CA THR A 329 -0.39 4.34 14.11
C THR A 329 -0.87 2.90 14.18
N LEU A 330 -1.10 2.36 15.39
CA LEU A 330 -1.58 1.00 15.60
C LEU A 330 -3.03 1.04 16.09
N TYR A 331 -3.92 0.42 15.32
CA TYR A 331 -5.33 0.27 15.59
C TYR A 331 -5.62 -1.18 15.94
N THR A 332 -6.44 -1.41 16.96
CA THR A 332 -6.86 -2.74 17.41
C THR A 332 -8.38 -2.82 17.46
N ILE A 333 -8.92 -3.99 17.10
CA ILE A 333 -10.36 -4.30 17.21
C ILE A 333 -10.59 -5.41 18.24
N PRO A 334 -11.41 -5.19 19.28
CA PRO A 334 -11.81 -6.27 20.16
C PRO A 334 -12.52 -7.38 19.37
N VAL A 335 -12.34 -8.65 19.76
CA VAL A 335 -13.03 -9.80 19.14
C VAL A 335 -14.54 -9.61 19.11
N SER A 336 -15.11 -8.98 20.15
CA SER A 336 -16.54 -8.68 20.23
C SER A 336 -17.02 -7.79 19.08
N VAL A 337 -16.19 -6.84 18.61
CA VAL A 337 -16.52 -5.98 17.47
C VAL A 337 -16.61 -6.77 16.18
N LEU A 338 -15.72 -7.75 15.97
CA LEU A 338 -15.81 -8.63 14.81
C LEU A 338 -16.99 -9.61 14.94
N ALA A 339 -17.22 -10.15 16.13
CA ALA A 339 -18.31 -11.08 16.43
C ALA A 339 -19.69 -10.46 16.15
N THR A 340 -19.88 -9.18 16.49
CA THR A 340 -21.15 -8.46 16.25
C THR A 340 -21.24 -7.81 14.87
N ALA A 341 -20.21 -7.95 14.02
CA ALA A 341 -20.22 -7.33 12.72
C ALA A 341 -21.35 -7.91 11.84
N PRO A 342 -22.12 -7.06 11.13
CA PRO A 342 -23.25 -7.50 10.32
C PRO A 342 -22.79 -8.19 9.04
N VAL A 343 -23.47 -9.28 8.69
CA VAL A 343 -23.25 -10.06 7.47
C VAL A 343 -24.59 -10.16 6.74
N PRO A 344 -24.68 -9.71 5.47
CA PRO A 344 -25.86 -9.93 4.65
C PRO A 344 -26.00 -11.40 4.28
N VAL A 345 -27.23 -11.90 4.24
CA VAL A 345 -27.54 -13.30 3.89
C VAL A 345 -28.35 -13.36 2.58
N PRO A 346 -27.74 -13.03 1.42
CA PRO A 346 -28.36 -13.26 0.13
C PRO A 346 -28.46 -14.76 -0.17
N PRO A 347 -29.37 -15.21 -1.06
CA PRO A 347 -29.39 -16.59 -1.53
C PRO A 347 -28.02 -17.05 -2.07
N VAL A 348 -27.70 -18.34 -1.92
CA VAL A 348 -26.40 -18.90 -2.33
C VAL A 348 -26.11 -18.68 -3.83
N GLU A 349 -27.15 -18.68 -4.67
CA GLU A 349 -27.03 -18.35 -6.09
C GLU A 349 -26.56 -16.91 -6.31
N ASP A 350 -27.13 -15.96 -5.57
CA ASP A 350 -26.70 -14.56 -5.61
C ASP A 350 -25.29 -14.38 -5.08
N GLN A 351 -24.92 -15.07 -4.00
CA GLN A 351 -23.53 -15.07 -3.49
C GLN A 351 -22.55 -15.50 -4.58
N THR A 352 -22.86 -16.61 -5.25
CA THR A 352 -22.04 -17.16 -6.34
C THR A 352 -21.89 -16.17 -7.49
N ARG A 353 -23.02 -15.58 -7.94
CA ARG A 353 -23.04 -14.57 -9.01
C ARG A 353 -22.24 -13.32 -8.64
N LEU A 354 -22.38 -12.83 -7.41
CA LEU A 354 -21.66 -11.65 -6.91
C LEU A 354 -20.15 -11.90 -6.85
N ILE A 355 -19.73 -13.06 -6.35
CA ILE A 355 -18.31 -13.45 -6.30
C ILE A 355 -17.75 -13.56 -7.71
N ALA A 356 -18.46 -14.20 -8.65
CA ALA A 356 -18.02 -14.34 -10.03
C ALA A 356 -17.78 -12.97 -10.69
N GLY A 357 -18.74 -12.03 -10.57
CA GLY A 357 -18.59 -10.68 -11.12
C GLY A 357 -17.46 -9.86 -10.46
N LEU A 358 -17.22 -10.06 -9.15
CA LEU A 358 -16.08 -9.47 -8.46
C LEU A 358 -14.75 -10.04 -8.99
N GLN A 359 -14.66 -11.36 -9.11
CA GLN A 359 -13.46 -12.05 -9.60
C GLN A 359 -13.11 -11.63 -11.03
N GLU A 360 -14.11 -11.52 -11.92
CA GLU A 360 -13.94 -11.03 -13.29
C GLU A 360 -13.35 -9.61 -13.30
N GLY A 361 -13.93 -8.68 -12.54
CA GLY A 361 -13.43 -7.31 -12.45
C GLY A 361 -12.03 -7.20 -11.85
N LEU A 362 -11.70 -8.02 -10.84
CA LEU A 362 -10.36 -8.07 -10.26
C LEU A 362 -9.34 -8.72 -11.21
N ALA A 363 -9.75 -9.70 -12.02
CA ALA A 363 -8.90 -10.31 -13.04
C ALA A 363 -8.57 -9.29 -14.16
N GLU A 364 -9.56 -8.51 -14.61
CA GLU A 364 -9.35 -7.42 -15.56
C GLU A 364 -8.36 -6.38 -14.99
N ALA A 365 -8.58 -5.91 -13.77
CA ALA A 365 -7.68 -4.96 -13.10
C ALA A 365 -6.25 -5.50 -12.98
N ARG A 366 -6.10 -6.80 -12.65
CA ARG A 366 -4.80 -7.48 -12.56
C ARG A 366 -4.10 -7.55 -13.92
N SER A 367 -4.83 -7.85 -15.01
CA SER A 367 -4.25 -7.90 -16.35
C SER A 367 -3.66 -6.55 -16.76
N VAL A 368 -4.34 -5.45 -16.44
CA VAL A 368 -3.87 -4.08 -16.69
C VAL A 368 -2.65 -3.75 -15.83
N LEU A 369 -2.59 -4.23 -14.59
CA LEU A 369 -1.43 -4.04 -13.73
C LEU A 369 -0.19 -4.77 -14.25
N VAL A 370 -0.37 -5.98 -14.78
CA VAL A 370 0.70 -6.75 -15.44
C VAL A 370 1.21 -6.00 -16.67
N GLU A 371 0.31 -5.46 -17.49
CA GLU A 371 0.70 -4.62 -18.64
C GLU A 371 1.48 -3.36 -18.20
N ALA A 372 1.06 -2.71 -17.12
CA ALA A 372 1.80 -1.58 -16.55
C ALA A 372 3.23 -1.97 -16.11
N GLY A 373 3.42 -3.19 -15.60
CA GLY A 373 4.73 -3.74 -15.29
C GLY A 373 5.57 -3.96 -16.54
N ARG A 374 4.98 -4.61 -17.57
CA ARG A 374 5.64 -4.88 -18.85
C ARG A 374 6.08 -3.59 -19.56
N LEU A 375 5.25 -2.55 -19.57
CA LEU A 375 5.60 -1.26 -20.15
C LEU A 375 6.79 -0.59 -19.43
N ARG A 376 6.89 -0.70 -18.10
CA ARG A 376 8.07 -0.19 -17.37
C ARG A 376 9.33 -0.95 -17.74
N GLU A 377 9.24 -2.28 -17.81
CA GLU A 377 10.38 -3.12 -18.19
C GLU A 377 10.83 -2.85 -19.64
N GLN A 378 9.87 -2.63 -20.54
CA GLN A 378 10.11 -2.22 -21.91
C GLN A 378 10.84 -0.87 -21.97
N ALA A 379 10.36 0.15 -21.24
CA ALA A 379 11.00 1.47 -21.19
C ALA A 379 12.47 1.38 -20.76
N GLU A 380 12.77 0.59 -19.73
CA GLU A 380 14.14 0.37 -19.25
C GLU A 380 15.00 -0.38 -20.28
N THR A 381 14.44 -1.39 -20.94
CA THR A 381 15.14 -2.17 -21.98
C THR A 381 15.47 -1.30 -23.19
N ASP A 382 14.51 -0.52 -23.67
CA ASP A 382 14.67 0.38 -24.82
C ASP A 382 15.67 1.48 -24.53
N LEU A 383 15.63 2.06 -23.31
CA LEU A 383 16.62 3.02 -22.87
C LEU A 383 18.03 2.41 -22.89
N ILE A 384 18.22 1.24 -22.28
CA ILE A 384 19.53 0.57 -22.26
C ILE A 384 20.01 0.27 -23.69
N SER A 385 19.13 -0.22 -24.56
CA SER A 385 19.46 -0.50 -25.97
C SER A 385 19.86 0.76 -26.73
N ALA A 386 19.17 1.88 -26.51
CA ALA A 386 19.51 3.15 -27.15
C ALA A 386 20.85 3.71 -26.62
N LEU A 387 21.12 3.54 -25.32
CA LEU A 387 22.37 3.96 -24.70
C LEU A 387 23.58 3.16 -25.21
N THR A 388 23.42 1.88 -25.53
CA THR A 388 24.51 1.03 -26.04
C THR A 388 24.70 1.12 -27.55
N SER A 389 23.63 1.37 -28.31
CA SER A 389 23.69 1.47 -29.77
C SER A 389 24.18 2.83 -30.29
N SER A 390 24.26 3.82 -29.39
CA SER A 390 24.71 5.18 -29.71
C SER A 390 26.17 5.46 -29.29
N LEU A 391 26.89 4.42 -28.84
CA LEU A 391 28.34 4.38 -28.64
C LEU A 391 29.02 3.89 -29.91
#